data_AF-A0A7S1X2X0-F1
#
_entry.id   AF-A0A7S1X2X0-F1
#
_cell.length_a   1.000
_cell.length_b   1.000
_cell.length_c   1.000
_cell.angle_alpha   90.00
_cell.angle_beta   90.00
_cell.angle_gamma   90.00
#
_symmetry.space_group_name_H-M   'P 1'
#
loop_
_entity.id
_entity.type
_entity.pdbx_description
1 polymer ?
#
loop_
_entity_poly.entity_id
_entity_poly.type
_entity_poly.pdbx_seq_one_letter_code
_entity_poly.pdbx_strand_id
1 'polypeptide(L)'
;ERGMNKLRVPDPAAQSSEATCSLAYSRLLQRFTSGNEDTNCTIRQPDPRRGYDFGGGVEQANIPQTSSTNNGKKVAMAEGKLVFMLLLFSVVELLAASEFCDSYFCPGEAAWAIAAGAVSTAASLLLAFMMLRSPDMYNEVVPNASGLLTLWWIPSATVTTFKAPFVTVGNGYYAAWGALISAYLLFYPRMGNSYLRGIMSPQVASHPTPGMQPGTADHQPANTVVTPPV
;
A
#
# COMPACT_ATOMS: atom_id res chain seq x y z
N GLU A 1 -7.06 52.16 19.70
CA GLU A 1 -7.74 52.35 18.41
C GLU A 1 -7.77 51.02 17.67
N ARG A 2 -8.96 50.44 17.49
CA ARG A 2 -9.17 49.13 16.87
C ARG A 2 -9.30 49.35 15.37
N GLY A 3 -8.25 49.07 14.61
CA GLY A 3 -8.23 49.19 13.15
C GLY A 3 -9.25 48.24 12.52
N MET A 4 -10.21 48.81 11.79
CA MET A 4 -11.16 48.05 10.99
C MET A 4 -10.41 47.37 9.84
N ASN A 5 -10.24 46.06 9.93
CA ASN A 5 -9.72 45.24 8.84
C ASN A 5 -10.69 45.34 7.66
N LYS A 6 -10.21 46.00 6.61
CA LYS A 6 -10.86 46.16 5.32
C LYS A 6 -11.11 44.75 4.76
N LEU A 7 -12.37 44.30 4.76
CA LEU A 7 -12.77 43.06 4.07
C LEU A 7 -12.37 43.20 2.60
N ARG A 8 -11.31 42.49 2.20
CA ARG A 8 -10.90 42.39 0.80
C ARG A 8 -11.88 41.43 0.14
N VAL A 9 -12.79 41.97 -0.68
CA VAL A 9 -13.67 41.16 -1.51
C VAL A 9 -12.79 40.35 -2.46
N PRO A 10 -12.90 39.01 -2.48
CA PRO A 10 -12.09 38.17 -3.36
C PRO A 10 -12.42 38.46 -4.83
N ASP A 11 -11.38 38.50 -5.67
CA ASP A 11 -11.49 38.74 -7.10
C ASP A 11 -12.31 37.62 -7.77
N PRO A 12 -13.36 37.94 -8.55
CA PRO A 12 -14.24 36.94 -9.16
C PRO A 12 -13.53 36.04 -10.19
N ALA A 13 -12.31 36.38 -10.62
CA ALA A 13 -11.51 35.56 -11.51
C ALA A 13 -10.97 34.28 -10.83
N ALA A 14 -10.72 34.31 -9.51
CA ALA A 14 -10.16 33.18 -8.76
C ALA A 14 -11.17 32.04 -8.51
N GLN A 15 -12.48 32.34 -8.53
CA GLN A 15 -13.53 31.32 -8.38
C GLN A 15 -13.67 30.39 -9.60
N SER A 16 -13.22 30.82 -10.78
CA SER A 16 -13.38 30.02 -12.00
C SER A 16 -12.39 28.84 -12.08
N SER A 17 -11.22 28.95 -11.45
CA SER A 17 -10.24 27.85 -11.43
C SER A 17 -10.59 26.73 -10.45
N GLU A 18 -11.25 27.05 -9.32
CA GLU A 18 -11.63 26.05 -8.31
C GLU A 18 -12.73 25.10 -8.81
N ALA A 19 -13.68 25.61 -9.60
CA ALA A 19 -14.75 24.81 -10.18
C ALA A 19 -14.22 23.73 -11.16
N THR A 20 -13.13 24.03 -11.86
CA THR A 20 -12.53 23.12 -12.85
C THR A 20 -11.81 21.95 -12.17
N CYS A 21 -11.20 22.18 -11.00
CA CYS A 21 -10.50 21.14 -10.25
C CYS A 21 -11.47 20.16 -9.56
N SER A 22 -12.59 20.67 -9.03
CA SER A 22 -13.65 19.83 -8.42
C SER A 22 -14.35 18.90 -9.42
N LEU A 23 -14.55 19.36 -10.66
CA LEU A 23 -15.16 18.54 -11.72
C LEU A 23 -14.22 17.42 -12.23
N ALA A 24 -12.90 17.64 -12.20
CA ALA A 24 -11.91 16.61 -12.53
C ALA A 24 -11.84 15.53 -11.45
N TYR A 25 -11.90 15.93 -10.17
CA TYR A 25 -11.87 15.03 -9.02
C TYR A 25 -13.08 14.08 -8.97
N SER A 26 -14.28 14.61 -9.21
CA SER A 26 -15.52 13.83 -9.23
C SER A 26 -15.57 12.80 -10.37
N ARG A 27 -15.04 13.12 -11.55
CA ARG A 27 -14.93 12.18 -12.68
C ARG A 27 -13.89 11.08 -12.44
N LEU A 28 -12.80 11.40 -11.74
CA LEU A 28 -11.81 10.41 -11.31
C LEU A 28 -12.41 9.44 -10.29
N LEU A 29 -13.11 9.95 -9.28
CA LEU A 29 -13.79 9.10 -8.29
C LEU A 29 -14.82 8.16 -8.93
N GLN A 30 -15.63 8.63 -9.89
CA GLN A 30 -16.60 7.77 -10.59
C GLN A 30 -15.96 6.66 -11.42
N ARG A 31 -14.79 6.91 -12.05
CA ARG A 31 -14.07 5.86 -12.79
C ARG A 31 -13.38 4.85 -11.88
N PHE A 32 -13.05 5.23 -10.65
CA PHE A 32 -12.44 4.34 -9.67
C PHE A 32 -13.45 3.42 -8.96
N THR A 33 -14.71 3.85 -8.80
CA THR A 33 -15.76 3.06 -8.14
C THR A 33 -16.50 2.10 -9.08
N SER A 34 -16.47 2.32 -10.39
CA SER A 34 -17.16 1.47 -11.37
C SER A 34 -16.42 0.15 -11.65
N GLY A 35 -15.91 -0.53 -10.63
CA GLY A 35 -15.25 -1.84 -10.72
C GLY A 35 -16.19 -2.90 -11.29
N ASN A 36 -16.34 -2.89 -12.61
CA ASN A 36 -17.19 -3.82 -13.36
C ASN A 36 -16.31 -4.99 -13.81
N GLU A 37 -16.18 -5.98 -12.93
CA GLU A 37 -15.67 -7.30 -13.29
C GLU A 37 -16.85 -8.26 -13.47
N ASP A 38 -17.45 -8.23 -14.65
CA ASP A 38 -18.37 -9.26 -15.15
C ASP A 38 -17.61 -10.60 -15.28
N THR A 39 -17.47 -11.34 -14.17
CA THR A 39 -16.87 -12.67 -14.16
C THR A 39 -17.97 -13.71 -14.03
N ASN A 40 -18.69 -13.94 -15.12
CA ASN A 40 -19.67 -15.01 -15.24
C ASN A 40 -18.92 -16.35 -15.35
N CYS A 41 -18.73 -17.04 -14.23
CA CYS A 41 -18.04 -18.33 -14.17
C CYS A 41 -19.08 -19.46 -14.22
N THR A 42 -19.29 -20.02 -15.41
CA THR A 42 -20.20 -21.13 -15.64
C THR A 42 -19.66 -22.40 -14.98
N ILE A 43 -20.22 -22.80 -13.84
CA ILE A 43 -19.91 -24.07 -13.17
C ILE A 43 -20.42 -25.22 -14.05
N ARG A 44 -19.52 -25.95 -14.71
CA ARG A 44 -19.82 -27.26 -15.31
C ARG A 44 -19.96 -28.28 -14.19
N GLN A 45 -21.17 -28.83 -14.01
CA GLN A 45 -21.38 -29.94 -13.09
C GLN A 45 -20.70 -31.22 -13.62
N PRO A 46 -20.00 -31.99 -12.76
CA PRO A 46 -19.44 -33.28 -13.13
C PRO A 46 -20.54 -34.33 -13.34
N ASP A 47 -20.38 -35.12 -14.40
CA ASP A 47 -21.28 -36.20 -14.83
C ASP A 47 -21.24 -37.39 -13.84
N PRO A 48 -22.39 -37.79 -13.25
CA PRO A 48 -22.46 -38.81 -12.21
C PRO A 48 -22.30 -40.27 -12.68
N ARG A 49 -21.92 -40.55 -13.94
CA ARG A 49 -21.92 -41.92 -14.50
C ARG A 49 -20.58 -42.66 -14.56
N ARG A 50 -19.48 -42.14 -14.00
CA ARG A 50 -18.21 -42.91 -13.93
C ARG A 50 -18.10 -43.71 -12.64
N GLY A 51 -18.30 -45.02 -12.77
CA GLY A 51 -17.99 -46.01 -11.73
C GLY A 51 -16.51 -45.97 -11.36
N TYR A 52 -16.26 -46.00 -10.06
CA TYR A 52 -14.93 -46.04 -9.46
C TYR A 52 -14.42 -47.48 -9.43
N ASP A 53 -13.35 -47.74 -10.18
CA ASP A 53 -12.57 -48.96 -10.07
C ASP A 53 -11.46 -48.73 -9.04
N PHE A 54 -11.48 -49.50 -7.95
CA PHE A 54 -10.63 -49.33 -6.77
C PHE A 54 -9.48 -50.33 -6.84
N GLY A 55 -8.42 -50.00 -7.60
CA GLY A 55 -7.26 -50.89 -7.67
C GLY A 55 -6.11 -50.34 -8.48
N GLY A 56 -5.10 -49.77 -7.81
CA GLY A 56 -3.79 -49.56 -8.41
C GLY A 56 -3.12 -48.26 -7.99
N GLY A 57 -1.94 -48.39 -7.37
CA GLY A 57 -0.83 -47.43 -7.38
C GLY A 57 -1.14 -46.00 -6.96
N VAL A 58 -0.57 -45.57 -5.83
CA VAL A 58 -0.45 -44.14 -5.49
C VAL A 58 0.57 -43.50 -6.45
N GLU A 59 0.16 -43.32 -7.70
CA GLU A 59 0.81 -42.41 -8.62
C GLU A 59 0.48 -41.01 -8.10
N GLN A 60 1.47 -40.36 -7.50
CA GLN A 60 1.39 -38.95 -7.08
C GLN A 60 1.13 -38.12 -8.32
N ALA A 61 -0.15 -37.96 -8.64
CA ALA A 61 -0.61 -37.08 -9.69
C ALA A 61 -0.06 -35.70 -9.39
N ASN A 62 0.89 -35.27 -10.22
CA ASN A 62 1.51 -33.97 -10.18
C ASN A 62 0.42 -32.93 -10.46
N ILE A 63 -0.28 -32.48 -9.40
CA ILE A 63 -1.37 -31.51 -9.51
C ILE A 63 -0.77 -30.23 -10.10
N PRO A 64 -1.16 -29.80 -11.30
CA PRO A 64 -0.60 -28.61 -11.92
C PRO A 64 -0.97 -27.39 -11.06
N GLN A 65 0.01 -26.78 -10.40
CA GLN A 65 -0.13 -25.54 -9.61
C GLN A 65 -0.42 -24.32 -10.52
N THR A 66 -1.53 -24.34 -11.26
CA THR A 66 -1.78 -23.41 -12.36
C THR A 66 -2.72 -22.24 -12.02
N SER A 67 -3.21 -22.09 -10.78
CA SER A 67 -4.28 -21.12 -10.48
C SER A 67 -3.93 -19.97 -9.50
N SER A 68 -2.67 -19.77 -9.12
CA SER A 68 -2.31 -18.75 -8.12
C SER A 68 -1.92 -17.37 -8.69
N THR A 69 -1.58 -17.27 -9.99
CA THR A 69 -0.96 -16.06 -10.56
C THR A 69 -1.93 -14.91 -10.84
N ASN A 70 -3.23 -15.18 -11.05
CA ASN A 70 -4.21 -14.13 -11.36
C ASN A 70 -4.67 -13.34 -10.12
N ASN A 71 -4.65 -13.96 -8.93
CA ASN A 71 -5.10 -13.30 -7.71
C ASN A 71 -4.07 -12.30 -7.16
N GLY A 72 -2.77 -12.58 -7.32
CA GLY A 72 -1.70 -11.68 -6.85
C GLY A 72 -1.69 -10.32 -7.55
N LYS A 73 -1.99 -10.28 -8.86
CA LYS A 73 -2.02 -9.02 -9.62
C LYS A 73 -3.16 -8.08 -9.19
N LYS A 74 -4.30 -8.63 -8.79
CA LYS A 74 -5.46 -7.84 -8.32
C LYS A 74 -5.17 -7.13 -6.99
N VAL A 75 -4.47 -7.82 -6.08
CA VAL A 75 -4.12 -7.26 -4.77
C VAL A 75 -3.13 -6.10 -4.91
N ALA A 76 -2.07 -6.26 -5.70
CA ALA A 76 -1.08 -5.19 -5.91
C ALA A 76 -1.68 -3.91 -6.50
N MET A 77 -2.65 -4.03 -7.42
CA MET A 77 -3.31 -2.87 -8.02
C MET A 77 -4.20 -2.12 -7.02
N ALA A 78 -4.84 -2.82 -6.07
CA ALA A 78 -5.66 -2.18 -5.04
C ALA A 78 -4.79 -1.36 -4.07
N GLU A 79 -3.61 -1.85 -3.71
CA GLU A 79 -2.71 -1.17 -2.79
C GLU A 79 -2.07 0.09 -3.39
N GLY A 80 -1.63 0.01 -4.65
CA GLY A 80 -1.08 1.17 -5.36
C GLY A 80 -2.07 2.33 -5.42
N LYS A 81 -3.38 2.03 -5.54
CA LYS A 81 -4.45 3.04 -5.47
C LYS A 81 -4.51 3.71 -4.10
N LEU A 82 -4.37 2.95 -3.01
CA LEU A 82 -4.39 3.50 -1.65
C LEU A 82 -3.18 4.39 -1.37
N VAL A 83 -1.97 3.98 -1.78
CA VAL A 83 -0.76 4.81 -1.66
C VAL A 83 -0.91 6.10 -2.45
N PHE A 84 -1.47 6.03 -3.66
CA PHE A 84 -1.75 7.22 -4.47
C PHE A 84 -2.79 8.14 -3.84
N MET A 85 -3.88 7.60 -3.29
CA MET A 85 -4.90 8.41 -2.60
C MET A 85 -4.31 9.08 -1.35
N LEU A 86 -3.50 8.36 -0.57
CA LEU A 86 -2.79 8.93 0.58
C LEU A 86 -1.87 10.08 0.17
N LEU A 87 -1.10 9.90 -0.91
CA LEU A 87 -0.25 10.95 -1.49
C LEU A 87 -1.09 12.17 -1.91
N LEU A 88 -2.17 11.94 -2.65
CA LEU A 88 -3.05 12.99 -3.15
C LEU A 88 -3.63 13.83 -2.00
N PHE A 89 -4.22 13.17 -1.00
CA PHE A 89 -4.78 13.87 0.15
C PHE A 89 -3.72 14.59 0.99
N SER A 90 -2.53 13.99 1.17
CA SER A 90 -1.42 14.66 1.87
C SER A 90 -0.96 15.92 1.16
N VAL A 91 -0.91 15.91 -0.18
CA VAL A 91 -0.55 17.09 -0.97
C VAL A 91 -1.64 18.17 -0.92
N VAL A 92 -2.92 17.78 -1.03
CA VAL A 92 -4.03 18.74 -0.93
C VAL A 92 -4.07 19.41 0.45
N GLU A 93 -3.87 18.62 1.51
CA GLU A 93 -3.80 19.14 2.88
C GLU A 93 -2.59 20.05 3.09
N LEU A 94 -1.41 19.67 2.61
CA LEU A 94 -0.21 20.49 2.64
C LEU A 94 -0.39 21.84 1.94
N LEU A 95 -0.97 21.84 0.74
CA LEU A 95 -1.24 23.06 -0.02
C LEU A 95 -2.28 23.93 0.68
N ALA A 96 -3.39 23.34 1.13
CA ALA A 96 -4.42 24.07 1.87
C ALA A 96 -3.89 24.66 3.18
N ALA A 97 -3.02 23.95 3.91
CA ALA A 97 -2.40 24.44 5.14
C ALA A 97 -1.41 25.56 4.87
N SER A 98 -0.70 25.52 3.74
CA SER A 98 0.28 26.54 3.35
C SER A 98 -0.32 27.93 3.17
N GLU A 99 -1.60 28.02 2.77
CA GLU A 99 -2.32 29.29 2.64
C GLU A 99 -2.55 30.00 3.98
N PHE A 100 -2.50 29.26 5.10
CA PHE A 100 -2.65 29.82 6.45
C PHE A 100 -1.33 30.31 7.06
N CYS A 101 -0.21 30.15 6.35
CA CYS A 101 1.09 30.63 6.81
C CYS A 101 1.55 31.82 5.98
N ASP A 102 1.85 32.92 6.66
CA ASP A 102 2.42 34.12 6.05
C ASP A 102 3.96 34.04 6.08
N SER A 103 4.63 34.88 5.31
CA SER A 103 6.08 34.88 5.08
C SER A 103 6.92 34.99 6.37
N TYR A 104 6.33 35.47 7.46
CA TYR A 104 7.03 35.74 8.73
C TYR A 104 6.45 35.00 9.94
N PHE A 105 5.24 34.43 9.84
CA PHE A 105 4.58 33.80 10.97
C PHE A 105 3.63 32.69 10.52
N CYS A 106 3.86 31.50 11.06
CA CYS A 106 3.05 30.32 10.83
C CYS A 106 2.55 29.84 12.21
N PRO A 107 1.27 30.05 12.55
CA PRO A 107 0.71 29.60 13.82
C PRO A 107 0.99 28.12 14.05
N GLY A 108 1.16 27.70 15.30
CA GLY A 108 1.59 26.33 15.63
C GLY A 108 0.70 25.24 15.02
N GLU A 109 -0.61 25.48 14.93
CA GLU A 109 -1.57 24.56 14.33
C GLU A 109 -1.44 24.48 12.80
N ALA A 110 -1.19 25.60 12.13
CA ALA A 110 -0.96 25.62 10.69
C ALA A 110 0.41 25.00 10.34
N ALA A 111 1.43 25.26 11.15
CA ALA A 111 2.74 24.60 11.04
C ALA A 111 2.63 23.09 11.26
N TRP A 112 1.79 22.64 12.20
CA TRP A 112 1.50 21.22 12.42
C TRP A 112 0.83 20.58 11.21
N ALA A 113 -0.17 21.24 10.61
CA ALA A 113 -0.83 20.79 9.39
C ALA A 113 0.17 20.63 8.23
N ILE A 114 0.97 21.67 7.95
CA ILE A 114 2.04 21.63 6.94
C ILE A 114 3.01 20.47 7.21
N ALA A 115 3.43 20.28 8.46
CA ALA A 115 4.32 19.17 8.82
C ALA A 115 3.67 17.81 8.57
N ALA A 116 2.39 17.65 8.92
CA ALA A 116 1.65 16.40 8.72
C ALA A 116 1.53 16.04 7.24
N GLY A 117 1.16 17.00 6.39
CA GLY A 117 1.09 16.85 4.94
C GLY A 117 2.45 16.60 4.31
N ALA A 118 3.49 17.32 4.72
CA ALA A 118 4.84 17.17 4.18
C ALA A 118 5.46 15.80 4.50
N VAL A 119 5.39 15.36 5.77
CA VAL A 119 5.90 14.04 6.19
C VAL A 119 5.16 12.93 5.45
N SER A 120 3.83 13.03 5.35
CA SER A 120 3.01 12.01 4.69
C SER A 120 3.22 11.98 3.18
N THR A 121 3.44 13.15 2.55
CA THR A 121 3.81 13.26 1.13
C THR A 121 5.15 12.58 0.87
N ALA A 122 6.18 12.88 1.68
CA ALA A 122 7.50 12.27 1.56
C ALA A 122 7.43 10.75 1.77
N ALA A 123 6.73 10.29 2.80
CA ALA A 123 6.54 8.87 3.07
C ALA A 123 5.80 8.16 1.92
N SER A 124 4.75 8.77 1.38
CA SER A 124 3.99 8.18 0.28
C SER A 124 4.78 8.14 -1.03
N LEU A 125 5.60 9.15 -1.31
CA LEU A 125 6.54 9.14 -2.43
C LEU A 125 7.60 8.04 -2.28
N LEU A 126 8.14 7.85 -1.08
CA LEU A 126 9.09 6.77 -0.79
C LEU A 126 8.43 5.40 -0.98
N LEU A 127 7.22 5.20 -0.45
CA LEU A 127 6.47 3.96 -0.63
C LEU A 127 6.15 3.69 -2.11
N ALA A 128 5.73 4.71 -2.85
CA ALA A 128 5.49 4.60 -4.30
C ALA A 128 6.78 4.25 -5.06
N PHE A 129 7.91 4.87 -4.71
CA PHE A 129 9.20 4.56 -5.29
C PHE A 129 9.64 3.12 -5.00
N MET A 130 9.49 2.66 -3.75
CA MET A 130 9.79 1.26 -3.37
C MET A 130 8.89 0.28 -4.11
N MET A 131 7.60 0.59 -4.28
CA MET A 131 6.67 -0.23 -5.07
C MET A 131 7.14 -0.39 -6.53
N LEU A 132 7.78 0.64 -7.09
CA LEU A 132 8.29 0.62 -8.47
C LEU A 132 9.66 -0.04 -8.62
N ARG A 133 10.52 0.03 -7.59
CA ARG A 133 11.92 -0.44 -7.66
C ARG A 133 12.18 -1.79 -7.00
N SER A 134 11.52 -2.06 -5.88
CA SER A 134 11.76 -3.24 -5.06
C SER A 134 10.47 -3.67 -4.34
N PRO A 135 9.55 -4.38 -5.02
CA PRO A 135 8.28 -4.81 -4.42
C PRO A 135 8.49 -5.69 -3.18
N ASP A 136 9.60 -6.44 -3.11
CA ASP A 136 9.96 -7.24 -1.94
C ASP A 136 10.21 -6.36 -0.71
N MET A 137 11.02 -5.30 -0.85
CA MET A 137 11.24 -4.33 0.23
C MET A 137 9.98 -3.56 0.59
N TYR A 138 9.16 -3.19 -0.41
CA TYR A 138 7.87 -2.54 -0.16
C TYR A 138 7.01 -3.40 0.77
N ASN A 139 6.89 -4.70 0.51
CA ASN A 139 6.07 -5.62 1.31
C ASN A 139 6.55 -5.75 2.76
N GLU A 140 7.85 -5.61 3.02
CA GLU A 140 8.41 -5.63 4.38
C GLU A 140 8.18 -4.31 5.12
N VAL A 141 8.30 -3.17 4.43
CA VAL A 141 8.24 -1.83 5.06
C VAL A 141 6.81 -1.33 5.22
N VAL A 142 5.93 -1.61 4.25
CA VAL A 142 4.58 -1.06 4.21
C VAL A 142 3.72 -1.36 5.46
N PRO A 143 3.78 -2.53 6.15
CA PRO A 143 2.95 -2.76 7.33
C PRO A 143 3.32 -1.80 8.48
N ASN A 144 4.62 -1.59 8.69
CA ASN A 144 5.11 -0.68 9.73
C ASN A 144 4.86 0.78 9.35
N ALA A 145 5.15 1.16 8.10
CA ALA A 145 4.94 2.51 7.61
C ALA A 145 3.46 2.92 7.62
N SER A 146 2.55 2.06 7.16
CA SER A 146 1.10 2.33 7.15
C SER A 146 0.52 2.42 8.56
N GLY A 147 0.99 1.59 9.50
CA GLY A 147 0.60 1.69 10.91
C GLY A 147 1.05 3.00 11.55
N LEU A 148 2.31 3.40 11.33
CA LEU A 148 2.83 4.69 11.81
C LEU A 148 2.08 5.88 11.20
N LEU A 149 1.80 5.85 9.89
CA LEU A 149 1.02 6.89 9.22
C LEU A 149 -0.42 6.95 9.74
N THR A 150 -1.05 5.81 10.02
CA THR A 150 -2.40 5.79 10.62
C THR A 150 -2.38 6.45 12.00
N LEU A 151 -1.42 6.09 12.85
CA LEU A 151 -1.26 6.70 14.18
C LEU A 151 -0.92 8.19 14.10
N TRP A 152 -0.16 8.60 13.09
CA TRP A 152 0.19 10.00 12.83
C TRP A 152 -1.00 10.85 12.38
N TRP A 153 -1.90 10.28 11.56
CA TRP A 153 -3.04 10.99 11.02
C TRP A 153 -4.21 11.14 12.01
N ILE A 154 -4.31 10.33 13.07
CA ILE A 154 -5.35 10.49 14.11
C ILE A 154 -5.25 11.86 14.81
N PRO A 155 -4.12 12.24 15.45
CA PRO A 155 -3.98 13.57 16.04
C PRO A 155 -3.97 14.66 14.97
N SER A 156 -3.41 14.39 13.78
CA SER A 156 -3.37 15.39 12.71
C SER A 156 -4.76 15.77 12.22
N ALA A 157 -5.62 14.81 11.88
CA ALA A 157 -6.99 15.08 11.47
C ALA A 157 -7.77 15.78 12.59
N THR A 158 -7.67 15.30 13.84
CA THR A 158 -8.43 15.90 14.95
C THR A 158 -7.98 17.34 15.27
N VAL A 159 -6.69 17.60 15.39
CA VAL A 159 -6.18 18.96 15.66
C VAL A 159 -6.51 19.90 14.51
N THR A 160 -6.29 19.46 13.26
CA THR A 160 -6.48 20.32 12.09
C THR A 160 -7.94 20.67 11.82
N THR A 161 -8.89 19.78 12.17
CA THR A 161 -10.32 19.99 11.91
C THR A 161 -11.12 20.55 13.08
N PHE A 162 -10.70 20.29 14.34
CA PHE A 162 -11.41 20.79 15.52
C PHE A 162 -10.79 22.04 16.13
N LYS A 163 -9.50 22.33 15.86
CA LYS A 163 -8.82 23.50 16.40
C LYS A 163 -8.50 24.54 15.33
N ALA A 164 -7.63 24.21 14.39
CA ALA A 164 -7.22 25.07 13.28
C ALA A 164 -6.26 24.28 12.36
N PRO A 165 -6.10 24.61 11.08
CA PRO A 165 -6.78 25.72 10.38
C PRO A 165 -8.13 25.36 9.77
N PHE A 166 -8.48 24.07 9.66
CA PHE A 166 -9.65 23.60 8.92
C PHE A 166 -10.90 23.45 9.79
N VAL A 167 -11.28 24.49 10.54
CA VAL A 167 -12.48 24.44 11.40
C VAL A 167 -13.77 24.47 10.57
N THR A 168 -13.72 25.12 9.41
CA THR A 168 -14.80 25.12 8.42
C THR A 168 -14.56 24.00 7.40
N VAL A 169 -15.65 23.35 7.00
CA VAL A 169 -15.62 22.29 5.99
C VAL A 169 -15.14 22.87 4.66
N GLY A 170 -14.11 22.24 4.07
CA GLY A 170 -13.47 22.66 2.84
C GLY A 170 -12.43 21.64 2.36
N ASN A 171 -11.60 21.99 1.37
CA ASN A 171 -10.66 21.05 0.76
C ASN A 171 -9.67 20.45 1.78
N GLY A 172 -9.07 21.27 2.64
CA GLY A 172 -8.17 20.80 3.69
C GLY A 172 -8.86 19.89 4.72
N TYR A 173 -10.12 20.20 5.08
CA TYR A 173 -10.94 19.36 5.96
C TYR A 173 -11.12 17.95 5.37
N TYR A 174 -11.58 17.86 4.12
CA TYR A 174 -11.79 16.58 3.45
C TYR A 174 -10.48 15.83 3.20
N ALA A 175 -9.40 16.56 2.89
CA ALA A 175 -8.09 15.98 2.68
C ALA A 175 -7.51 15.36 3.95
N ALA A 176 -7.64 16.02 5.11
CA ALA A 176 -7.15 15.47 6.38
C ALA A 176 -7.84 14.14 6.75
N TRP A 177 -9.17 14.08 6.60
CA TRP A 177 -9.92 12.83 6.81
C TRP A 177 -9.64 11.78 5.72
N GLY A 178 -9.53 12.20 4.46
CA GLY A 178 -9.19 11.34 3.34
C GLY A 178 -7.83 10.67 3.50
N ALA A 179 -6.84 11.40 3.99
CA ALA A 179 -5.51 10.87 4.30
C ALA A 179 -5.57 9.85 5.45
N LEU A 180 -6.29 10.14 6.54
CA LEU A 180 -6.48 9.19 7.65
C LEU A 180 -7.15 7.89 7.18
N ILE A 181 -8.24 8.00 6.41
CA ILE A 181 -8.97 6.82 5.89
C ILE A 181 -8.06 6.02 4.95
N SER A 182 -7.32 6.68 4.06
CA SER A 182 -6.41 6.00 3.13
C SER A 182 -5.28 5.28 3.86
N ALA A 183 -4.68 5.90 4.88
CA ALA A 183 -3.66 5.28 5.72
C ALA A 183 -4.21 4.06 6.47
N TYR A 184 -5.39 4.19 7.06
CA TYR A 184 -6.06 3.09 7.77
C TYR A 184 -6.40 1.92 6.83
N LEU A 185 -6.93 2.19 5.64
CA LEU A 185 -7.24 1.16 4.65
C LEU A 185 -5.99 0.47 4.10
N LEU A 186 -4.86 1.17 4.04
CA LEU A 186 -3.57 0.56 3.67
C LEU A 186 -3.05 -0.39 4.76
N PHE A 187 -3.30 -0.05 6.02
CA PHE A 187 -2.86 -0.79 7.20
C PHE A 187 -3.75 -2.00 7.55
N TYR A 188 -5.08 -1.85 7.47
CA TYR A 188 -6.06 -2.84 7.94
C TYR A 188 -5.84 -4.27 7.39
N PRO A 189 -5.65 -4.50 6.08
CA PRO A 189 -5.45 -5.84 5.54
C PRO A 189 -4.16 -6.53 6.04
N ARG A 190 -3.19 -5.75 6.52
CA ARG A 190 -1.87 -6.24 6.94
C ARG A 190 -1.81 -6.62 8.40
N MET A 191 -2.63 -5.98 9.24
CA MET A 191 -2.69 -6.26 10.67
C MET A 191 -2.98 -7.73 10.95
N GLY A 192 -3.92 -8.34 10.22
CA GLY A 192 -4.25 -9.76 10.38
C GLY A 192 -3.10 -10.71 10.04
N ASN A 193 -2.37 -10.45 8.95
CA ASN A 193 -1.33 -11.36 8.46
C ASN A 193 -0.02 -11.26 9.26
N SER A 194 0.38 -10.06 9.70
CA SER A 194 1.62 -9.87 10.45
C SER A 194 1.54 -10.44 11.86
N TYR A 195 0.42 -10.24 12.56
CA TYR A 195 0.22 -10.87 13.85
C TYR A 195 0.25 -12.39 13.73
N LEU A 196 -0.49 -12.98 12.79
CA LEU A 196 -0.53 -14.43 12.61
C LEU A 196 0.83 -15.04 12.23
N ARG A 197 1.62 -14.39 11.37
CA ARG A 197 2.98 -14.89 11.04
C ARG A 197 3.92 -14.85 12.23
N GLY A 198 3.82 -13.85 13.11
CA GLY A 198 4.66 -13.77 14.31
C GLY A 198 4.38 -14.90 15.31
N ILE A 199 3.11 -15.27 15.50
CA ILE A 199 2.71 -16.38 16.40
C ILE A 199 2.92 -17.75 15.76
N MET A 200 2.73 -17.87 14.44
CA MET A 200 2.87 -19.13 13.70
C MET A 200 4.26 -19.37 13.12
N SER A 201 5.26 -18.58 13.50
CA SER A 201 6.66 -18.96 13.27
C SER A 201 7.18 -19.59 14.56
N PRO A 202 6.79 -20.82 14.92
CA PRO A 202 7.55 -21.55 15.91
C PRO A 202 8.96 -21.59 15.34
N GLN A 203 9.90 -21.08 16.12
CA GLN A 203 11.31 -21.35 15.93
C GLN A 203 11.43 -22.86 15.93
N VAL A 204 11.33 -23.49 14.76
CA VAL A 204 12.00 -24.76 14.51
C VAL A 204 13.46 -24.36 14.58
N ALA A 205 13.94 -24.23 15.82
CA ALA A 205 15.34 -24.28 16.14
C ALA A 205 15.78 -25.55 15.46
N SER A 206 16.38 -25.39 14.28
CA SER A 206 17.22 -26.39 13.67
C SER A 206 18.34 -26.58 14.68
N HIS A 207 18.06 -27.41 15.68
CA HIS A 207 19.05 -27.98 16.54
C HIS A 207 20.04 -28.60 15.55
N PRO A 208 21.28 -28.10 15.45
CA PRO A 208 22.27 -28.75 14.61
C PRO A 208 22.38 -30.16 15.17
N THR A 209 21.92 -31.16 14.42
CA THR A 209 22.07 -32.56 14.81
C THR A 209 23.56 -32.81 14.97
N PRO A 210 24.10 -32.97 16.19
CA PRO A 210 25.51 -33.22 16.36
C PRO A 210 25.73 -34.68 15.97
N GLY A 211 26.40 -34.90 14.84
CA GLY A 211 26.98 -36.20 14.51
C GLY A 211 26.24 -37.00 13.45
N MET A 212 26.69 -36.83 12.20
CA MET A 212 27.13 -37.98 11.43
C MET A 212 28.08 -37.48 10.34
N GLN A 213 29.38 -37.67 10.56
CA GLN A 213 30.34 -37.76 9.47
C GLN A 213 30.23 -39.20 8.92
N PRO A 214 29.72 -39.42 7.70
CA PRO A 214 29.98 -40.68 7.01
C PRO A 214 31.43 -40.64 6.58
N GLY A 215 32.20 -41.59 7.11
CA GLY A 215 33.58 -41.76 6.77
C GLY A 215 33.80 -42.04 5.29
N THR A 216 35.06 -41.81 4.92
CA THR A 216 35.88 -42.66 4.05
C THR A 216 35.42 -42.85 2.61
N ALA A 217 36.20 -42.18 1.75
CA ALA A 217 36.87 -42.76 0.59
C ALA A 217 35.99 -43.46 -0.45
N ASP A 218 35.93 -42.89 -1.66
CA ASP A 218 36.51 -43.64 -2.76
C ASP A 218 37.01 -42.72 -3.88
N HIS A 219 38.21 -43.07 -4.32
CA HIS A 219 38.91 -42.57 -5.48
C HIS A 219 38.08 -42.72 -6.75
N GLN A 220 38.04 -41.68 -7.58
CA GLN A 220 37.73 -41.82 -9.00
C GLN A 220 38.97 -41.41 -9.82
N PRO A 221 39.59 -42.33 -10.56
CA PRO A 221 40.84 -42.07 -11.28
C PRO A 221 40.60 -41.19 -12.51
N ALA A 222 41.62 -40.37 -12.80
CA ALA A 222 41.73 -39.50 -13.94
C ALA A 222 41.74 -40.30 -15.26
N ASN A 223 40.80 -39.99 -16.15
CA ASN A 223 40.86 -40.41 -17.55
C ASN A 223 41.73 -39.41 -18.33
N THR A 224 43.00 -39.75 -18.49
CA THR A 224 43.95 -39.09 -19.38
C THR A 224 43.63 -39.47 -20.83
N VAL A 225 43.09 -38.54 -21.61
CA VAL A 225 42.90 -38.70 -23.05
C VAL A 225 44.25 -38.47 -23.74
N VAL A 226 44.81 -39.54 -24.32
CA VAL A 226 46.01 -39.49 -25.17
C VAL A 226 45.57 -39.22 -26.61
N THR A 227 46.00 -38.09 -27.18
CA THR A 227 45.92 -37.82 -28.63
C THR A 227 47.22 -38.22 -29.33
N PRO A 228 47.17 -38.89 -30.50
CA PRO A 228 48.37 -39.22 -31.27
C PRO A 228 48.91 -38.02 -32.08
N PRO A 229 50.21 -38.02 -32.42
CA PRO A 229 50.83 -36.97 -33.22
C PRO A 229 50.54 -37.12 -34.73
N VAL A 230 50.50 -35.98 -35.43
CA VAL A 230 50.51 -35.84 -36.89
C VAL A 230 51.88 -35.31 -37.31
#